data_AF-O51908-F1
#
_entry.id   AF-O51908-F1
#
_cell.length_a   1.000
_cell.length_b   1.000
_cell.length_c   1.000
_cell.angle_alpha   90.00
_cell.angle_beta   90.00
_cell.angle_gamma   90.00
#
_symmetry.space_group_name_H-M   'P 1'
#
loop_
_entity.id
_entity.type
_entity.pdbx_description
1 polymer ?
#
loop_
_entity_poly.entity_id
_entity_poly.type
_entity_poly.pdbx_seq_one_letter_code
_entity_poly.pdbx_strand_id
1 'polypeptide(L)'
;SCGVCTYVHALGSIRCVDNTVGVDKVLPHNATIIRNLVLASQFMHDHIVHFYHLHALDFVNVANVLNADVNTAAEMANANYKMVNKDSSRVSTPADLQKVKDTIKGIIDSGRLGIFNNAYFLKPGGHPAYKL
;
A
#
# COMPACT_ATOMS: atom_id res chain seq x y z
N SER A 1 -17.57 3.13 -15.49
CA SER A 1 -16.16 2.72 -15.36
C SER A 1 -15.54 3.43 -14.16
N CYS A 2 -14.65 2.79 -13.40
CA CYS A 2 -13.93 3.36 -12.26
C CYS A 2 -12.42 3.17 -12.47
N GLY A 3 -11.60 4.21 -12.28
CA GLY A 3 -10.16 4.18 -12.58
C GLY A 3 -9.28 3.48 -11.54
N VAL A 4 -9.76 3.31 -10.30
CA VAL A 4 -9.03 2.58 -9.23
C VAL A 4 -9.21 1.08 -9.44
N CYS A 5 -10.46 0.60 -9.38
CA CYS A 5 -10.82 -0.77 -9.73
C CYS A 5 -10.99 -0.98 -11.26
N THR A 6 -10.10 -0.37 -12.05
CA THR A 6 -10.06 -0.29 -13.54
C THR A 6 -10.56 -1.52 -14.31
N TYR A 7 -10.16 -2.75 -13.95
CA TYR A 7 -10.51 -3.94 -14.73
C TYR A 7 -11.88 -4.57 -14.38
N VAL A 8 -12.33 -4.46 -13.13
CA VAL A 8 -13.41 -5.34 -12.62
C VAL A 8 -14.75 -5.08 -13.32
N HIS A 9 -15.01 -3.84 -13.70
CA HIS A 9 -16.22 -3.48 -14.46
C HIS A 9 -16.21 -4.04 -15.88
N ALA A 10 -15.05 -4.02 -16.56
CA ALA A 10 -14.91 -4.59 -17.90
C ALA A 10 -15.10 -6.11 -17.87
N LEU A 11 -14.46 -6.79 -16.92
CA LEU A 11 -14.65 -8.24 -16.73
C LEU A 11 -16.09 -8.60 -16.40
N GLY A 12 -16.73 -7.83 -15.51
CA GLY A 12 -18.15 -8.00 -15.18
C GLY A 12 -19.04 -7.86 -16.41
N SER A 13 -18.83 -6.81 -17.21
CA SER A 13 -19.58 -6.57 -18.45
C SER A 13 -19.41 -7.70 -19.46
N ILE A 14 -18.18 -8.17 -19.70
CA ILE A 14 -17.90 -9.24 -20.67
C ILE A 14 -18.54 -10.56 -20.20
N ARG A 15 -18.50 -10.88 -18.91
CA ARG A 15 -19.18 -12.07 -18.36
C ARG A 15 -20.69 -12.03 -18.58
N CYS A 16 -21.32 -10.87 -18.41
CA CYS A 16 -22.76 -10.71 -18.67
C CYS A 16 -23.10 -10.94 -20.16
N VAL A 17 -22.31 -10.38 -21.08
CA VAL A 17 -22.51 -10.57 -22.52
C VAL A 17 -22.26 -12.02 -22.91
N ASP A 18 -21.13 -12.61 -22.51
CA ASP A 18 -20.76 -14.00 -22.79
C ASP A 18 -21.87 -14.96 -22.33
N ASN A 19 -22.45 -14.73 -21.15
CA ASN A 19 -23.56 -15.52 -20.62
C ASN A 19 -24.84 -15.37 -21.45
N THR A 20 -25.17 -14.14 -21.86
CA THR A 20 -26.38 -13.87 -22.65
C THR A 20 -26.34 -14.54 -24.02
N VAL A 21 -25.17 -14.56 -24.68
CA VAL A 21 -25.01 -15.13 -26.03
C VAL A 21 -24.49 -16.57 -26.02
N GLY A 22 -24.27 -17.16 -24.83
CA GLY A 22 -23.85 -18.55 -24.65
C GLY A 22 -22.37 -18.84 -24.92
N VAL A 23 -21.52 -17.80 -25.04
CA VAL A 23 -20.07 -17.92 -25.22
C VAL A 23 -19.38 -18.44 -23.96
N ASP A 24 -19.94 -18.17 -22.79
CA ASP A 24 -19.45 -18.68 -21.50
C ASP A 24 -19.32 -20.22 -21.47
N LYS A 25 -20.15 -20.94 -22.23
CA LYS A 25 -20.15 -22.41 -22.34
C LYS A 25 -19.01 -22.98 -23.19
N VAL A 26 -18.40 -22.17 -24.05
CA VAL A 26 -17.37 -22.57 -25.02
C VAL A 26 -16.08 -21.76 -24.88
N LEU A 27 -15.95 -20.99 -23.80
CA LEU A 27 -14.81 -20.12 -23.58
C LEU A 27 -13.52 -20.98 -23.44
N PRO A 28 -12.47 -20.72 -24.26
CA PRO A 28 -11.23 -21.46 -24.15
C PRO A 28 -10.61 -21.33 -22.76
N HIS A 29 -10.03 -22.41 -22.25
CA HIS A 29 -9.42 -22.44 -20.92
C HIS A 29 -8.40 -21.30 -20.69
N ASN A 30 -7.58 -21.03 -21.71
CA ASN A 30 -6.58 -19.96 -21.67
C ASN A 30 -7.20 -18.56 -21.51
N ALA A 31 -8.39 -18.31 -22.05
CA ALA A 31 -9.08 -17.02 -21.87
C ALA A 31 -9.53 -16.83 -20.42
N THR A 32 -10.01 -17.89 -19.76
CA THR A 32 -10.34 -17.87 -18.33
C THR A 32 -9.10 -17.60 -17.48
N ILE A 33 -7.97 -18.28 -17.76
CA ILE A 33 -6.71 -18.05 -17.06
C ILE A 33 -6.28 -16.58 -17.18
N ILE A 34 -6.25 -16.03 -18.40
CA ILE A 34 -5.83 -14.64 -18.62
C ILE A 34 -6.76 -13.66 -17.87
N ARG A 35 -8.08 -13.84 -17.96
CA ARG A 35 -9.05 -13.00 -17.22
C ARG A 35 -8.82 -13.04 -15.71
N ASN A 36 -8.52 -14.22 -15.17
CA ASN A 36 -8.23 -14.39 -13.74
C ASN A 36 -6.87 -13.77 -13.35
N LEU A 37 -5.84 -13.90 -14.19
CA LEU A 37 -4.53 -13.28 -13.95
C LEU A 37 -4.62 -11.76 -13.95
N VAL A 38 -5.36 -11.15 -14.88
CA VAL A 38 -5.56 -9.70 -14.92
C VAL A 38 -6.39 -9.23 -13.70
N LEU A 39 -7.42 -9.98 -13.31
CA LEU A 39 -8.18 -9.67 -12.09
C LEU A 39 -7.32 -9.78 -10.83
N ALA A 40 -6.46 -10.80 -10.73
CA ALA A 40 -5.55 -10.99 -9.60
C ALA A 40 -4.50 -9.88 -9.54
N SER A 41 -3.93 -9.49 -10.70
CA SER A 41 -3.02 -8.34 -10.79
C SER A 41 -3.68 -7.07 -10.28
N GLN A 42 -4.93 -6.82 -10.70
CA GLN A 42 -5.68 -5.67 -10.22
C GLN A 42 -5.95 -5.74 -8.72
N PHE A 43 -6.35 -6.91 -8.20
CA PHE A 43 -6.59 -7.11 -6.77
C PHE A 43 -5.35 -6.77 -5.94
N MET A 44 -4.18 -7.29 -6.34
CA MET A 44 -2.92 -7.01 -5.66
C MET A 44 -2.56 -5.52 -5.71
N HIS A 45 -2.68 -4.89 -6.87
CA HIS A 45 -2.40 -3.46 -7.02
C HIS A 45 -3.32 -2.60 -6.15
N ASP A 46 -4.63 -2.80 -6.25
CA ASP A 46 -5.65 -2.01 -5.54
C ASP A 46 -5.44 -2.09 -4.03
N HIS A 47 -5.24 -3.31 -3.50
CA HIS A 47 -5.11 -3.50 -2.04
C HIS A 47 -3.80 -2.94 -1.48
N ILE A 48 -2.69 -3.06 -2.20
CA ILE A 48 -1.41 -2.47 -1.76
C ILE A 48 -1.50 -0.94 -1.78
N VAL A 49 -2.06 -0.36 -2.85
CA VAL A 49 -2.22 1.09 -2.95
C VAL A 49 -3.19 1.61 -1.89
N HIS A 50 -4.35 0.96 -1.71
CA HIS A 50 -5.32 1.31 -0.69
C HIS A 50 -4.68 1.29 0.71
N PHE A 51 -3.98 0.21 1.06
CA PHE A 51 -3.38 0.10 2.38
C PHE A 51 -2.38 1.22 2.64
N TYR A 52 -1.37 1.42 1.78
CA TYR A 52 -0.29 2.36 2.07
C TYR A 52 -0.64 3.82 1.79
N HIS A 53 -1.34 4.10 0.69
CA HIS A 53 -1.54 5.49 0.23
C HIS A 53 -2.88 6.08 0.69
N LEU A 54 -3.88 5.26 0.99
CA LEU A 54 -5.19 5.75 1.43
C LEU A 54 -5.40 5.52 2.93
N HIS A 55 -5.06 4.35 3.46
CA HIS A 55 -5.50 3.94 4.80
C HIS A 55 -4.41 4.05 5.87
N ALA A 56 -3.12 3.87 5.53
CA ALA A 56 -2.04 3.83 6.51
C ALA A 56 -1.92 5.11 7.34
N LEU A 57 -2.26 6.28 6.78
CA LEU A 57 -2.18 7.57 7.48
C LEU A 57 -3.19 7.71 8.62
N ASP A 58 -4.19 6.82 8.71
CA ASP A 58 -5.11 6.76 9.85
C ASP A 58 -4.49 6.04 11.06
N PHE A 59 -3.44 5.24 10.84
CA PHE A 59 -2.77 4.43 11.87
C PHE A 59 -1.35 4.90 12.17
N VAL A 60 -0.67 5.52 11.20
CA VAL A 60 0.75 5.89 11.28
C VAL A 60 0.90 7.40 11.45
N ASN A 61 1.49 7.81 12.57
CA ASN A 61 1.96 9.18 12.75
C ASN A 61 3.29 9.37 12.02
N VAL A 62 3.24 9.94 10.81
CA VAL A 62 4.43 10.12 9.96
C VAL A 62 5.47 11.04 10.61
N ALA A 63 5.04 12.09 11.34
CA ALA A 63 5.97 13.01 12.00
C ALA A 63 6.74 12.38 13.16
N ASN A 64 6.21 11.30 13.76
CA ASN A 64 6.89 10.62 14.87
C ASN A 64 8.20 9.93 14.43
N VAL A 65 8.45 9.78 13.12
CA VAL A 65 9.71 9.25 12.59
C VAL A 65 10.93 10.05 13.07
N LEU A 66 10.77 11.34 13.38
CA LEU A 66 11.85 12.18 13.89
C LEU A 66 12.38 11.70 15.25
N ASN A 67 11.54 11.01 16.02
CA ASN A 67 11.87 10.47 17.33
C ASN A 67 12.38 9.01 17.26
N ALA A 68 12.31 8.36 16.10
CA ALA A 68 12.68 6.94 15.97
C ALA A 68 14.20 6.72 16.00
N ASP A 69 14.64 5.65 16.67
CA ASP A 69 16.00 5.12 16.53
C ASP A 69 16.07 4.20 15.29
N VAL A 70 16.94 4.55 14.34
CA VAL A 70 17.02 3.85 13.04
C VAL A 70 17.62 2.46 13.15
N ASN A 71 18.42 2.17 14.19
CA ASN A 71 18.96 0.84 14.42
C ASN A 71 17.85 -0.10 14.89
N THR A 72 17.13 0.28 15.94
CA THR A 72 15.96 -0.47 16.44
C THR A 72 14.90 -0.66 15.36
N ALA A 73 14.62 0.38 14.57
CA ALA A 73 13.66 0.28 13.47
C ALA A 73 14.09 -0.72 12.39
N ALA A 74 15.39 -0.77 12.05
CA ALA A 74 15.93 -1.73 11.09
C ALA A 74 15.83 -3.16 11.63
N GLU A 75 16.16 -3.39 12.90
CA GLU A 75 16.00 -4.69 13.57
C GLU A 75 14.54 -5.16 13.55
N MET A 76 13.60 -4.30 13.94
CA MET A 76 12.16 -4.60 13.91
C MET A 76 11.67 -4.93 12.50
N ALA A 77 12.07 -4.15 11.49
CA ALA A 77 11.69 -4.39 10.10
C ALA A 77 12.19 -5.75 9.59
N ASN A 78 13.45 -6.08 9.87
CA ASN A 78 14.05 -7.36 9.47
C ASN A 78 13.42 -8.55 10.20
N ALA A 79 13.08 -8.39 11.49
CA ALA A 79 12.35 -9.41 12.24
C ALA A 79 10.96 -9.64 11.63
N ASN A 80 10.22 -8.58 11.32
CA ASN A 80 8.89 -8.65 10.70
C ASN A 80 8.93 -9.35 9.33
N TYR A 81 9.93 -9.07 8.49
CA TYR A 81 10.09 -9.78 7.21
C TYR A 81 10.24 -11.29 7.41
N LYS A 82 11.05 -11.71 8.39
CA LYS A 82 11.27 -13.13 8.70
C LYS A 82 10.05 -13.84 9.27
N MET A 83 9.13 -13.10 9.91
CA MET A 83 7.84 -13.66 10.36
C MET A 83 6.92 -14.02 9.19
N VAL A 84 6.95 -13.23 8.11
CA VAL A 84 6.12 -13.45 6.91
C VAL A 84 6.79 -14.39 5.91
N ASN A 85 8.11 -14.26 5.74
CA ASN A 85 8.90 -15.11 4.87
C ASN A 85 10.27 -15.39 5.53
N LYS A 86 10.43 -16.61 6.07
CA LYS A 86 11.62 -17.04 6.82
C LYS A 86 12.91 -16.97 6.01
N ASP A 87 12.81 -17.20 4.70
CA ASP A 87 13.94 -17.23 3.77
C ASP A 87 14.14 -15.89 3.05
N SER A 88 13.51 -14.82 3.55
CA SER A 88 13.62 -13.50 2.95
C SER A 88 15.08 -13.01 2.99
N SER A 89 15.61 -12.68 1.82
CA SER A 89 16.88 -11.94 1.68
C SER A 89 16.71 -10.43 1.80
N ARG A 90 15.48 -9.94 2.05
CA ARG A 90 15.22 -8.50 2.21
C ARG A 90 15.83 -8.02 3.52
N VAL A 91 16.62 -6.96 3.42
CA VAL A 91 17.23 -6.30 4.57
C VAL A 91 16.89 -4.81 4.51
N SER A 92 16.30 -4.31 5.58
CA SER A 92 16.23 -2.88 5.89
C SER A 92 17.49 -2.51 6.67
N THR A 93 18.29 -1.59 6.13
CA THR A 93 19.50 -1.10 6.81
C THR A 93 19.21 0.17 7.61
N PRO A 94 19.92 0.43 8.72
CA PRO A 94 19.79 1.71 9.44
C PRO A 94 20.07 2.92 8.54
N ALA A 95 21.01 2.79 7.61
CA ALA A 95 21.35 3.87 6.67
C ALA A 95 20.19 4.21 5.73
N ASP A 96 19.44 3.21 5.23
CA ASP A 96 18.29 3.47 4.36
C ASP A 96 17.12 4.09 5.14
N LEU A 97 16.89 3.64 6.38
CA LEU A 97 15.89 4.24 7.26
C LEU A 97 16.27 5.66 7.69
N GLN A 98 17.56 5.95 7.85
CA GLN A 98 18.06 7.31 8.11
C GLN A 98 17.74 8.24 6.94
N LYS A 99 17.94 7.80 5.68
CA LYS A 99 17.55 8.60 4.50
C LYS A 99 16.06 8.93 4.49
N VAL A 100 15.20 7.99 4.89
CA VAL A 100 13.75 8.23 5.02
C VAL A 100 13.48 9.27 6.10
N LYS A 101 14.10 9.12 7.29
CA LYS A 101 13.98 10.07 8.39
C LYS A 101 14.42 11.48 7.98
N ASP A 102 15.54 11.60 7.28
CA ASP A 102 16.08 12.87 6.78
C ASP A 102 15.16 13.50 5.72
N THR A 103 14.57 12.68 4.84
CA THR A 103 13.60 13.15 3.84
C THR A 103 12.36 13.75 4.52
N ILE A 104 11.80 13.04 5.50
CA ILE A 104 10.64 13.54 6.26
C ILE A 104 11.00 14.79 7.06
N LYS A 105 12.20 14.83 7.67
CA LYS A 105 12.72 16.02 8.34
C LYS A 105 12.77 17.21 7.40
N GLY A 106 13.32 17.05 6.19
CA GLY A 106 13.36 18.10 5.19
C GLY A 106 11.97 18.62 4.79
N ILE A 107 10.99 17.74 4.63
CA ILE A 107 9.60 18.13 4.34
C ILE A 107 9.02 18.98 5.48
N ILE A 108 9.20 18.53 6.74
CA ILE A 108 8.70 19.24 7.92
C ILE A 108 9.38 20.60 8.09
N ASP A 109 10.72 20.62 8.05
CA ASP A 109 11.53 21.84 8.23
C ASP A 109 11.24 22.88 7.12
N SER A 110 10.82 22.45 5.93
CA SER A 110 10.43 23.35 4.84
C SER A 110 9.11 24.09 5.07
N GLY A 111 8.26 23.61 5.98
CA GLY A 111 6.88 24.08 6.16
C GLY A 111 5.93 23.75 5.00
N ARG A 112 6.41 23.10 3.92
CA ARG A 112 5.63 22.72 2.73
C ARG A 112 5.20 21.25 2.84
N LEU A 113 4.23 20.99 3.70
CA LEU A 113 3.84 19.64 4.12
C LEU A 113 3.08 18.84 3.06
N GLY A 114 2.60 19.47 1.99
CA GLY A 114 1.89 18.79 0.90
C GLY A 114 0.68 18.01 1.40
N ILE A 115 0.64 16.71 1.13
CA ILE A 115 -0.45 15.81 1.55
C ILE A 115 -0.59 15.69 3.08
N PHE A 116 0.42 16.09 3.85
CA PHE A 116 0.38 16.04 5.32
C PHE A 116 -0.14 17.34 5.94
N ASN A 117 -0.46 18.36 5.14
CA ASN A 117 -0.97 19.62 5.68
C ASN A 117 -2.28 19.40 6.47
N ASN A 118 -2.36 19.94 7.68
CA ASN A 118 -3.46 19.73 8.64
C ASN A 118 -3.74 18.26 9.03
N ALA A 119 -2.78 17.35 8.85
CA ALA A 119 -2.94 15.96 9.26
C ALA A 119 -3.23 15.85 10.78
N TYR A 120 -4.08 14.90 11.15
CA TYR A 120 -4.51 14.71 12.56
C TYR A 120 -3.33 14.45 13.50
N PHE A 121 -2.30 13.76 13.02
CA PHE A 121 -1.09 13.48 13.79
C PHE A 121 -0.16 14.70 13.99
N LEU A 122 -0.38 15.81 13.28
CA LEU A 122 0.34 17.08 13.45
C LEU A 122 -0.33 18.05 14.42
N LYS A 123 -1.52 17.71 14.96
CA LYS A 123 -2.15 18.53 16.00
C LYS A 123 -1.20 18.68 17.20
N PRO A 124 -1.19 19.83 17.90
CA PRO A 124 -0.40 19.99 19.12
C PRO A 124 -0.69 18.85 20.11
N GLY A 125 0.35 18.11 20.52
CA GLY A 125 0.23 16.93 21.38
C GLY A 125 -0.12 15.61 20.67
N GLY A 126 -0.29 15.62 19.34
CA GLY A 126 -0.72 14.46 18.55
C GLY A 126 -2.19 14.08 18.79
N HIS A 127 -2.77 13.28 17.90
CA HIS A 127 -4.12 12.74 18.12
C HIS A 127 -4.03 11.44 18.95
N PRO A 128 -4.80 11.29 20.04
CA PRO A 128 -4.61 10.20 21.02
C PRO A 128 -4.94 8.80 20.49
N ALA A 129 -5.58 8.69 19.31
CA ALA A 129 -5.85 7.41 18.67
C ALA A 129 -4.63 6.79 17.97
N TYR A 130 -3.59 7.57 17.65
CA TYR A 130 -2.33 7.01 17.15
C TYR A 130 -1.60 6.31 18.31
N LYS A 131 -1.28 5.02 18.15
CA LYS A 131 -0.68 4.18 19.20
C LYS A 131 0.72 3.67 18.87
N LEU A 132 1.16 3.89 17.63
CA LEU A 132 2.48 3.50 17.13
C LEU A 132 3.49 4.64 17.27
#